data_AF-A0A924N8U2-F1
#
_entry.id   AF-A0A924N8U2-F1
#
_cell.length_a   1.000
_cell.length_b   1.000
_cell.length_c   1.000
_cell.angle_alpha   90.00
_cell.angle_beta   90.00
_cell.angle_gamma   90.00
#
_symmetry.space_group_name_H-M   'P 1'
#
loop_
_entity.id
_entity.type
_entity.pdbx_description
1 polymer ?
#
loop_
_entity_poly.entity_id
_entity_poly.type
_entity_poly.pdbx_seq_one_letter_code
_entity_poly.pdbx_strand_id
1 'polypeptide(L)'
;MPYRPARFAAAFAALSFTAALAVPAQAQRGGPKEPEDLHGSRQSVERMYEFARSHRMPFYLTPVNVDDAIATGRLVALAGDSTYELTRGVGFAYATREAKQFVLAFAPQYLAACGVPLTVTSAARPMSRQPHNANPHSVHPTGIAVDIRRPSAGPCLTWVRGALANLEERGVIEATEEHHPVHLHVAVLIQPGAKVLLPNLVKTVVARQVTTPAVLVTTVAAAAGDMKVVAGAKDAPKSPRSYTVRQGDTMWDIANRSGVSIAELRKANAHITSTLKPGITLVLPERDVR
;
A
#
# COMPACT_ATOMS: atom_id res chain seq x y z
N MET A 1 -12.97 45.87 68.66
CA MET A 1 -13.30 45.47 67.27
C MET A 1 -12.00 45.21 66.51
N PRO A 2 -11.79 44.02 65.95
CA PRO A 2 -10.95 43.89 64.76
C PRO A 2 -11.70 43.23 63.60
N TYR A 3 -11.50 43.84 62.43
CA TYR A 3 -12.14 43.61 61.15
C TYR A 3 -11.60 42.33 60.48
N ARG A 4 -12.48 41.42 60.08
CA ARG A 4 -12.15 40.25 59.23
C ARG A 4 -12.34 40.64 57.75
N PRO A 5 -11.34 40.50 56.87
CA PRO A 5 -11.61 40.59 55.44
C PRO A 5 -12.19 39.26 54.91
N ALA A 6 -13.25 39.39 54.12
CA ALA A 6 -13.92 38.29 53.44
C ALA A 6 -13.04 37.70 52.32
N ARG A 7 -13.01 36.37 52.22
CA ARG A 7 -12.39 35.62 51.13
C ARG A 7 -13.35 35.62 49.92
N PHE A 8 -12.99 36.30 48.85
CA PHE A 8 -13.61 36.09 47.54
C PHE A 8 -12.96 34.88 46.88
N ALA A 9 -13.71 33.78 46.74
CA ALA A 9 -13.34 32.65 45.91
C ALA A 9 -13.81 32.95 44.47
N ALA A 10 -12.86 33.24 43.57
CA ALA A 10 -13.13 33.27 42.14
C ALA A 10 -12.94 31.85 41.58
N ALA A 11 -14.05 31.19 41.26
CA ALA A 11 -14.03 29.93 40.53
C ALA A 11 -13.69 30.21 39.05
N PHE A 12 -12.47 29.91 38.62
CA PHE A 12 -12.12 29.86 37.21
C PHE A 12 -12.63 28.53 36.63
N ALA A 13 -13.77 28.58 35.94
CA ALA A 13 -14.19 27.51 35.04
C ALA A 13 -13.28 27.51 33.81
N ALA A 14 -12.33 26.58 33.75
CA ALA A 14 -11.55 26.33 32.55
C ALA A 14 -12.46 25.66 31.50
N LEU A 15 -12.97 26.43 30.53
CA LEU A 15 -13.55 25.87 29.32
C LEU A 15 -12.42 25.26 28.47
N SER A 16 -12.25 23.95 28.57
CA SER A 16 -11.40 23.18 27.66
C SER A 16 -12.08 23.11 26.30
N PHE A 17 -11.73 24.03 25.39
CA PHE A 17 -12.08 23.91 23.97
C PHE A 17 -11.19 22.81 23.36
N THR A 18 -11.70 21.58 23.27
CA THR A 18 -11.10 20.55 22.41
C THR A 18 -11.43 20.91 20.96
N ALA A 19 -10.61 21.77 20.35
CA ALA A 19 -10.61 21.92 18.91
C ALA A 19 -10.13 20.59 18.30
N ALA A 20 -11.07 19.78 17.83
CA ALA A 20 -10.76 18.66 16.95
C ALA A 20 -10.22 19.25 15.64
N LEU A 21 -8.88 19.34 15.54
CA LEU A 21 -8.23 19.63 14.27
C LEU A 21 -8.50 18.43 13.35
N ALA A 22 -9.48 18.59 12.48
CA ALA A 22 -9.66 17.72 11.33
C ALA A 22 -8.37 17.80 10.50
N VAL A 23 -7.64 16.68 10.45
CA VAL A 23 -6.50 16.53 9.55
C VAL A 23 -7.02 16.68 8.12
N PRO A 24 -6.49 17.60 7.30
CA PRO A 24 -6.88 17.67 5.91
C PRO A 24 -6.40 16.37 5.23
N ALA A 25 -7.29 15.71 4.51
CA ALA A 25 -6.95 14.57 3.67
C ALA A 25 -5.96 15.03 2.57
N GLN A 26 -4.65 14.91 2.83
CA GLN A 26 -3.63 15.13 1.82
C GLN A 26 -3.48 13.88 0.95
N ALA A 27 -4.11 13.96 -0.23
CA ALA A 27 -3.71 13.34 -1.50
C ALA A 27 -3.12 11.91 -1.46
N GLN A 28 -3.96 10.91 -1.18
CA GLN A 28 -3.78 9.58 -1.78
C GLN A 28 -4.26 9.65 -3.24
N ARG A 29 -3.37 9.93 -4.19
CA ARG A 29 -3.66 9.76 -5.63
C ARG A 29 -2.79 8.63 -6.18
N GLY A 30 -3.17 7.41 -5.85
CA GLY A 30 -2.78 6.20 -6.54
C GLY A 30 -3.98 5.28 -6.61
N GLY A 31 -4.49 5.02 -7.81
CA GLY A 31 -5.58 4.07 -7.99
C GLY A 31 -5.16 2.64 -7.64
N PRO A 32 -6.11 1.71 -7.53
CA PRO A 32 -5.86 0.32 -7.16
C PRO A 32 -4.86 -0.38 -8.07
N LYS A 33 -3.78 -0.94 -7.49
CA LYS A 33 -2.88 -1.90 -8.15
C LYS A 33 -3.56 -3.26 -8.19
N GLU A 34 -3.49 -3.97 -9.30
CA GLU A 34 -4.01 -5.34 -9.34
C GLU A 34 -3.09 -6.31 -8.60
N PRO A 35 -3.59 -7.47 -8.14
CA PRO A 35 -2.80 -8.48 -7.42
C PRO A 35 -1.51 -8.92 -8.16
N GLU A 36 -1.42 -8.69 -9.47
CA GLU A 36 -0.24 -8.97 -10.31
C GLU A 36 0.83 -7.86 -10.29
N ASP A 37 0.54 -6.69 -9.71
CA ASP A 37 1.39 -5.48 -9.76
C ASP A 37 2.26 -5.27 -8.50
N LEU A 38 2.46 -6.28 -7.65
CA LEU A 38 3.40 -6.22 -6.51
C LEU A 38 4.87 -6.20 -6.96
N HIS A 39 5.20 -5.67 -8.12
CA HIS A 39 6.57 -5.52 -8.56
C HIS A 39 7.12 -4.23 -7.96
N GLY A 40 8.12 -4.35 -7.09
CA GLY A 40 8.77 -3.25 -6.37
C GLY A 40 9.46 -2.29 -7.31
N SER A 41 8.67 -1.42 -7.94
CA SER A 41 9.15 -0.41 -8.84
C SER A 41 10.09 0.53 -8.07
N ARG A 42 11.01 1.17 -8.79
CA ARG A 42 11.88 2.20 -8.21
C ARG A 42 11.09 3.24 -7.41
N GLN A 43 9.87 3.55 -7.85
CA GLN A 43 8.99 4.46 -7.16
C GLN A 43 8.37 3.88 -5.88
N SER A 44 8.02 2.59 -5.83
CA SER A 44 7.58 1.95 -4.59
C SER A 44 8.68 2.01 -3.54
N VAL A 45 9.92 1.67 -3.93
CA VAL A 45 11.11 1.80 -3.07
C VAL A 45 11.30 3.23 -2.58
N GLU A 46 11.18 4.21 -3.47
CA GLU A 46 11.28 5.63 -3.12
C GLU A 46 10.18 6.07 -2.14
N ARG A 47 8.93 5.63 -2.34
CA ARG A 47 7.81 5.99 -1.45
C ARG A 47 8.03 5.47 -0.03
N MET A 48 8.49 4.23 0.10
CA MET A 48 8.83 3.64 1.41
C MET A 48 9.93 4.44 2.10
N TYR A 49 10.98 4.79 1.36
CA TYR A 49 12.12 5.56 1.85
C TYR A 49 11.73 6.99 2.26
N GLU A 50 10.97 7.69 1.43
CA GLU A 50 10.50 9.04 1.70
C GLU A 50 9.45 9.10 2.82
N PHE A 51 8.63 8.05 2.99
CA PHE A 51 7.79 7.91 4.18
C PHE A 51 8.64 7.92 5.46
N ALA A 52 9.70 7.10 5.51
CA ALA A 52 10.59 7.05 6.66
C ALA A 52 11.28 8.39 6.92
N ARG A 53 11.76 9.07 5.86
CA ARG A 53 12.42 10.38 5.99
C ARG A 53 11.48 11.48 6.45
N SER A 54 10.31 11.59 5.84
CA SER A 54 9.30 12.61 6.17
C SER A 54 8.80 12.49 7.62
N HIS A 55 8.73 11.25 8.15
CA HIS A 55 8.36 10.99 9.54
C HIS A 55 9.56 10.93 10.50
N ARG A 56 10.76 11.32 10.03
CA ARG A 56 12.01 11.39 10.82
C ARG A 56 12.34 10.07 11.52
N MET A 57 12.10 8.96 10.83
CA MET A 57 12.41 7.64 11.35
C MET A 57 13.93 7.41 11.30
N PRO A 58 14.55 6.91 12.37
CA PRO A 58 15.98 6.62 12.38
C PRO A 58 16.29 5.44 11.45
N PHE A 59 17.40 5.53 10.72
CA PHE A 59 18.01 4.39 10.03
C PHE A 59 19.14 3.86 10.91
N TYR A 60 18.90 2.75 11.61
CA TYR A 60 19.85 2.19 12.56
C TYR A 60 21.10 1.70 11.82
N LEU A 61 22.26 2.24 12.20
CA LEU A 61 23.50 2.00 11.49
C LEU A 61 24.11 0.64 11.85
N THR A 62 24.10 0.32 13.14
CA THR A 62 24.77 -0.85 13.71
C THR A 62 23.84 -1.67 14.61
N PRO A 63 24.20 -2.91 14.97
CA PRO A 63 23.46 -3.68 15.97
C PRO A 63 23.27 -2.94 17.29
N VAL A 64 24.28 -2.19 17.75
CA VAL A 64 24.19 -1.39 18.98
C VAL A 64 23.07 -0.35 18.90
N ASN A 65 22.91 0.32 17.74
CA ASN A 65 21.81 1.28 17.58
C ASN A 65 20.44 0.60 17.58
N VAL A 66 20.35 -0.67 17.17
CA VAL A 66 19.13 -1.47 17.28
C VAL A 66 18.85 -1.80 18.75
N ASP A 67 19.87 -2.18 19.53
CA ASP A 67 19.74 -2.43 20.97
C ASP A 67 19.26 -1.17 21.73
N ASP A 68 19.81 0.01 21.41
CA ASP A 68 19.35 1.29 21.96
C ASP A 68 17.88 1.58 21.61
N ALA A 69 17.46 1.26 20.39
CA ALA A 69 16.09 1.42 19.93
C ALA A 69 15.12 0.49 20.67
N ILE A 70 15.56 -0.73 21.01
CA ILE A 70 14.80 -1.68 21.82
C ILE A 70 14.68 -1.15 23.25
N ALA A 71 15.80 -0.72 23.86
CA ALA A 71 15.82 -0.18 25.22
C ALA A 71 14.91 1.05 25.38
N THR A 72 14.82 1.88 24.34
CA THR A 72 13.95 3.07 24.32
C THR A 72 12.53 2.78 23.83
N GLY A 73 12.20 1.53 23.50
CA GLY A 73 10.86 1.11 23.07
C GLY A 73 10.43 1.62 21.69
N ARG A 74 11.38 2.09 20.87
CA ARG A 74 11.19 2.45 19.45
C ARG A 74 11.07 1.22 18.57
N LEU A 75 11.83 0.18 18.89
CA LEU A 75 11.67 -1.15 18.32
C LEU A 75 11.14 -2.12 19.38
N VAL A 76 10.32 -3.06 18.94
CA VAL A 76 9.66 -4.07 19.78
C VAL A 76 9.84 -5.45 19.16
N ALA A 77 9.95 -6.47 20.02
CA ALA A 77 10.19 -7.84 19.58
C ALA A 77 8.97 -8.43 18.82
N LEU A 78 9.27 -9.13 17.74
CA LEU A 78 8.39 -10.07 17.05
C LEU A 78 8.68 -11.47 17.61
N ALA A 79 7.76 -12.01 18.41
CA ALA A 79 7.98 -13.25 19.17
C ALA A 79 7.40 -14.51 18.50
N GLY A 80 6.57 -14.35 17.47
CA GLY A 80 5.72 -15.43 16.98
C GLY A 80 4.54 -15.69 17.91
N ASP A 81 3.56 -16.43 17.39
CA ASP A 81 2.45 -17.03 18.12
C ASP A 81 1.85 -18.18 17.29
N SER A 82 0.62 -18.61 17.57
CA SER A 82 -0.05 -19.66 16.80
C SER A 82 -0.40 -19.27 15.36
N THR A 83 -0.32 -17.98 15.01
CA THR A 83 -0.73 -17.42 13.72
C THR A 83 0.44 -16.97 12.86
N TYR A 84 1.61 -16.70 13.44
CA TYR A 84 2.84 -16.46 12.71
C TYR A 84 4.07 -17.01 13.43
N GLU A 85 5.07 -17.36 12.63
CA GLU A 85 6.38 -17.82 13.08
C GLU A 85 7.48 -16.96 12.47
N LEU A 86 8.67 -17.01 13.09
CA LEU A 86 9.87 -16.44 12.52
C LEU A 86 10.79 -17.56 12.06
N THR A 87 11.42 -17.40 10.90
CA THR A 87 12.49 -18.33 10.52
C THR A 87 13.67 -18.22 11.49
N ARG A 88 14.39 -19.33 11.70
CA ARG A 88 15.57 -19.37 12.58
C ARG A 88 16.68 -18.36 12.21
N GLY A 89 16.65 -17.81 10.99
CA GLY A 89 17.64 -16.85 10.48
C GLY A 89 17.32 -15.37 10.73
N VAL A 90 16.22 -15.03 11.41
CA VAL A 90 15.89 -13.62 11.70
C VAL A 90 16.78 -13.10 12.84
N GLY A 91 17.96 -12.58 12.50
CA GLY A 91 18.93 -12.08 13.49
C GLY A 91 18.49 -10.83 14.27
N PHE A 92 17.53 -10.08 13.75
CA PHE A 92 16.98 -8.86 14.35
C PHE A 92 15.45 -8.92 14.28
N ALA A 93 14.84 -9.78 15.09
CA ALA A 93 13.40 -10.00 15.16
C ALA A 93 12.67 -8.84 15.86
N TYR A 94 12.92 -7.61 15.41
CA TYR A 94 12.38 -6.40 15.97
C TYR A 94 11.79 -5.53 14.87
N ALA A 95 10.73 -4.80 15.20
CA ALA A 95 10.06 -3.90 14.28
C ALA A 95 9.52 -2.69 15.05
N THR A 96 9.03 -1.68 14.34
CA THR A 96 8.24 -0.61 14.97
C THR A 96 6.96 -1.18 15.56
N ARG A 97 6.29 -0.42 16.43
CA ARG A 97 5.03 -0.86 17.05
C ARG A 97 3.95 -1.08 16.00
N GLU A 98 3.92 -0.23 14.99
CA GLU A 98 2.97 -0.25 13.89
C GLU A 98 3.21 -1.47 13.00
N ALA A 99 4.47 -1.76 12.65
CA ALA A 99 4.81 -2.97 11.91
C ALA A 99 4.47 -4.25 12.69
N LYS A 100 4.72 -4.28 14.00
CA LYS A 100 4.27 -5.40 14.86
C LYS A 100 2.75 -5.54 14.87
N GLN A 101 2.01 -4.44 15.02
CA GLN A 101 0.54 -4.48 15.01
C GLN A 101 0.00 -4.95 13.66
N PHE A 102 0.63 -4.55 12.54
CA PHE A 102 0.31 -5.08 11.22
C PHE A 102 0.49 -6.60 11.17
N VAL A 103 1.64 -7.14 11.61
CA VAL A 103 1.87 -8.60 11.64
C VAL A 103 0.80 -9.30 12.46
N LEU A 104 0.50 -8.81 13.67
CA LEU A 104 -0.52 -9.38 14.57
C LEU A 104 -1.94 -9.30 13.99
N ALA A 105 -2.25 -8.30 13.17
CA ALA A 105 -3.56 -8.15 12.54
C ALA A 105 -3.68 -8.94 11.21
N PHE A 106 -2.57 -9.12 10.49
CA PHE A 106 -2.53 -9.79 9.20
C PHE A 106 -2.39 -11.32 9.35
N ALA A 107 -1.56 -11.79 10.28
CA ALA A 107 -1.24 -13.20 10.46
C ALA A 107 -2.46 -14.11 10.73
N PRO A 108 -3.44 -13.75 11.57
CA PRO A 108 -4.64 -14.58 11.75
C PRO A 108 -5.47 -14.71 10.47
N GLN A 109 -5.52 -13.64 9.67
CA GLN A 109 -6.25 -13.64 8.39
C GLN A 109 -5.52 -14.46 7.33
N TYR A 110 -4.18 -14.39 7.33
CA TYR A 110 -3.33 -15.26 6.52
C TYR A 110 -3.54 -16.73 6.90
N LEU A 111 -3.48 -17.07 8.19
CA LEU A 111 -3.73 -18.44 8.66
C LEU A 111 -5.11 -18.94 8.22
N ALA A 112 -6.15 -18.12 8.36
CA ALA A 112 -7.50 -18.48 7.94
C ALA A 112 -7.62 -18.73 6.42
N ALA A 113 -6.89 -17.97 5.59
CA ALA A 113 -6.95 -18.09 4.13
C ALA A 113 -6.01 -19.18 3.56
N CYS A 114 -4.85 -19.37 4.19
CA CYS A 114 -3.79 -20.25 3.70
C CYS A 114 -3.69 -21.58 4.44
N GLY A 115 -4.32 -21.72 5.60
CA GLY A 115 -4.28 -22.93 6.43
C GLY A 115 -2.95 -23.19 7.14
N VAL A 116 -1.99 -22.27 7.01
CA VAL A 116 -0.66 -22.34 7.64
C VAL A 116 -0.30 -20.99 8.27
N PRO A 117 0.50 -20.96 9.34
CA PRO A 117 0.98 -19.71 9.93
C PRO A 117 1.74 -18.85 8.92
N LEU A 118 1.68 -17.54 9.11
CA LEU A 118 2.51 -16.60 8.37
C LEU A 118 3.98 -16.80 8.77
N THR A 119 4.89 -16.97 7.82
CA THR A 119 6.33 -17.06 8.14
C THR A 119 7.02 -15.72 7.87
N VAL A 120 7.49 -15.05 8.93
CA VAL A 120 8.34 -13.86 8.83
C VAL A 120 9.81 -14.29 8.64
N THR A 121 10.41 -13.83 7.55
CA THR A 121 11.79 -14.17 7.13
C THR A 121 12.79 -13.06 7.41
N SER A 122 12.34 -11.82 7.61
CA SER A 122 13.18 -10.71 8.08
C SER A 122 12.36 -9.56 8.66
N ALA A 123 13.02 -8.68 9.41
CA ALA A 123 12.42 -7.49 10.02
C ALA A 123 13.45 -6.34 10.03
N ALA A 124 13.67 -5.67 11.17
CA ALA A 124 14.74 -4.67 11.26
C ALA A 124 16.08 -5.27 10.82
N ARG A 125 16.91 -4.50 10.12
CA ARG A 125 18.28 -4.91 9.76
C ARG A 125 19.15 -3.67 9.70
N PRO A 126 20.16 -3.52 10.58
CA PRO A 126 20.99 -2.33 10.59
C PRO A 126 21.79 -2.19 9.29
N MET A 127 22.18 -0.97 8.94
CA MET A 127 22.92 -0.69 7.70
C MET A 127 24.21 -1.53 7.58
N SER A 128 24.93 -1.73 8.68
CA SER A 128 26.16 -2.52 8.74
C SER A 128 25.97 -4.03 8.55
N ARG A 129 24.73 -4.50 8.42
CA ARG A 129 24.36 -5.92 8.22
C ARG A 129 23.54 -6.14 6.96
N GLN A 130 23.42 -5.13 6.10
CA GLN A 130 22.73 -5.28 4.83
C GLN A 130 23.48 -6.27 3.93
N PRO A 131 22.76 -7.11 3.16
CA PRO A 131 23.39 -7.98 2.19
C PRO A 131 24.07 -7.16 1.09
N HIS A 132 25.06 -7.75 0.42
CA HIS A 132 25.84 -7.04 -0.60
C HIS A 132 25.00 -6.49 -1.76
N ASN A 133 23.87 -7.12 -2.05
CA ASN A 133 22.92 -6.71 -3.09
C ASN A 133 21.77 -5.83 -2.57
N ALA A 134 21.88 -5.25 -1.36
CA ALA A 134 20.83 -4.38 -0.82
C ALA A 134 20.68 -3.09 -1.62
N ASN A 135 19.44 -2.63 -1.74
CA ASN A 135 19.14 -1.31 -2.31
C ASN A 135 19.57 -0.19 -1.32
N PRO A 136 20.21 0.89 -1.79
CA PRO A 136 20.54 2.04 -0.94
C PRO A 136 19.35 2.67 -0.20
N HIS A 137 18.14 2.53 -0.75
CA HIS A 137 16.88 3.04 -0.18
C HIS A 137 16.13 1.96 0.63
N SER A 138 16.84 0.92 1.10
CA SER A 138 16.28 -0.10 2.00
C SER A 138 15.71 0.55 3.27
N VAL A 139 14.50 0.14 3.64
CA VAL A 139 13.80 0.62 4.85
C VAL A 139 13.89 -0.36 6.03
N HIS A 140 14.50 -1.53 5.86
CA HIS A 140 14.79 -2.43 6.97
C HIS A 140 15.57 -1.77 8.13
N PRO A 141 16.53 -0.85 7.90
CA PRO A 141 17.20 -0.17 9.00
C PRO A 141 16.29 0.68 9.87
N THR A 142 15.05 0.95 9.47
CA THR A 142 14.08 1.72 10.27
C THR A 142 13.19 0.84 11.15
N GLY A 143 13.07 -0.44 10.80
CA GLY A 143 12.17 -1.39 11.43
C GLY A 143 10.70 -1.33 10.98
N ILE A 144 10.35 -0.53 9.96
CA ILE A 144 8.99 -0.52 9.38
C ILE A 144 8.71 -1.68 8.43
N ALA A 145 9.75 -2.35 7.96
CA ALA A 145 9.66 -3.42 6.98
C ALA A 145 9.75 -4.81 7.60
N VAL A 146 8.95 -5.72 7.08
CA VAL A 146 9.00 -7.16 7.34
C VAL A 146 9.02 -7.91 6.02
N ASP A 147 9.89 -8.91 5.94
CA ASP A 147 9.89 -9.86 4.84
C ASP A 147 9.07 -11.08 5.26
N ILE A 148 8.19 -11.52 4.36
CA ILE A 148 7.31 -12.66 4.56
C ILE A 148 7.66 -13.71 3.52
N ARG A 149 7.66 -14.98 3.92
CA ARG A 149 7.78 -16.10 2.99
C ARG A 149 6.66 -16.02 1.96
N ARG A 150 7.04 -15.95 0.69
CA ARG A 150 6.07 -16.05 -0.40
C ARG A 150 5.51 -17.48 -0.48
N PRO A 151 4.18 -17.67 -0.51
CA PRO A 151 3.59 -18.98 -0.79
C PRO A 151 3.95 -19.49 -2.19
N SER A 152 3.85 -20.81 -2.39
CA SER A 152 3.86 -21.42 -3.73
C SER A 152 2.68 -20.93 -4.56
N ALA A 153 2.77 -21.05 -5.89
CA ALA A 153 1.68 -20.70 -6.79
C ALA A 153 0.40 -21.48 -6.42
N GLY A 154 -0.73 -20.77 -6.29
CA GLY A 154 -2.00 -21.36 -5.87
C GLY A 154 -2.88 -20.37 -5.09
N PRO A 155 -3.96 -20.87 -4.47
CA PRO A 155 -4.98 -20.03 -3.83
C PRO A 155 -4.42 -19.11 -2.73
N CYS A 156 -3.50 -19.61 -1.91
CA CYS A 156 -2.88 -18.79 -0.85
C CYS A 156 -2.07 -17.61 -1.44
N LEU A 157 -1.26 -17.84 -2.48
CA LEU A 157 -0.53 -16.76 -3.13
C LEU A 157 -1.49 -15.74 -3.76
N THR A 158 -2.54 -16.20 -4.44
CA THR A 158 -3.58 -15.33 -5.00
C THR A 158 -4.25 -14.48 -3.93
N TRP A 159 -4.61 -15.09 -2.80
CA TRP A 159 -5.22 -14.38 -1.68
C TRP A 159 -4.26 -13.35 -1.08
N VAL A 160 -3.00 -13.74 -0.79
CA VAL A 160 -1.99 -12.83 -0.23
C VAL A 160 -1.76 -11.63 -1.12
N ARG A 161 -1.61 -11.85 -2.43
CA ARG A 161 -1.44 -10.77 -3.40
C ARG A 161 -2.62 -9.81 -3.40
N GLY A 162 -3.85 -10.33 -3.41
CA GLY A 162 -5.07 -9.51 -3.33
C GLY A 162 -5.20 -8.76 -2.01
N ALA A 163 -4.85 -9.40 -0.90
CA ALA A 163 -4.89 -8.81 0.43
C ALA A 163 -3.88 -7.66 0.56
N LEU A 164 -2.62 -7.87 0.12
CA LEU A 164 -1.59 -6.84 0.16
C LEU A 164 -1.93 -5.68 -0.79
N ALA A 165 -2.38 -5.97 -2.02
CA ALA A 165 -2.83 -4.93 -2.96
C ALA A 165 -3.98 -4.08 -2.37
N ASN A 166 -4.93 -4.68 -1.65
CA ASN A 166 -5.99 -3.91 -0.99
C ASN A 166 -5.49 -3.03 0.16
N LEU A 167 -4.40 -3.42 0.83
CA LEU A 167 -3.80 -2.59 1.88
C LEU A 167 -2.92 -1.47 1.30
N GLU A 168 -2.25 -1.72 0.18
CA GLU A 168 -1.57 -0.67 -0.60
C GLU A 168 -2.56 0.37 -1.13
N GLU A 169 -3.70 -0.07 -1.66
CA GLU A 169 -4.82 0.78 -2.08
C GLU A 169 -5.28 1.76 -0.99
N ARG A 170 -5.18 1.34 0.27
CA ARG A 170 -5.57 2.13 1.45
C ARG A 170 -4.40 2.97 2.01
N GLY A 171 -3.21 2.87 1.41
CA GLY A 171 -1.98 3.52 1.87
C GLY A 171 -1.48 2.99 3.22
N VAL A 172 -1.86 1.77 3.60
CA VAL A 172 -1.44 1.14 4.87
C VAL A 172 -0.03 0.56 4.75
N ILE A 173 0.31 0.04 3.58
CA ILE A 173 1.59 -0.59 3.29
C ILE A 173 2.08 -0.22 1.88
N GLU A 174 3.34 -0.52 1.61
CA GLU A 174 3.84 -0.83 0.28
C GLU A 174 4.39 -2.26 0.31
N ALA A 175 4.02 -3.06 -0.68
CA ALA A 175 4.40 -4.46 -0.79
C ALA A 175 5.12 -4.73 -2.12
N THR A 176 6.15 -5.56 -2.05
CA THR A 176 6.98 -5.94 -3.19
C THR A 176 7.22 -7.44 -3.15
N GLU A 177 6.92 -8.13 -4.24
CA GLU A 177 7.31 -9.51 -4.49
C GLU A 177 8.71 -9.53 -5.09
N GLU A 178 9.68 -9.79 -4.22
CA GLU A 178 11.09 -9.91 -4.58
C GLU A 178 11.35 -11.26 -5.25
N HIS A 179 12.26 -11.27 -6.22
CA HIS A 179 12.53 -12.46 -7.04
C HIS A 179 13.83 -13.17 -6.66
N HIS A 180 14.76 -12.49 -5.98
CA HIS A 180 16.08 -13.05 -5.64
C HIS A 180 16.63 -12.52 -4.29
N PRO A 181 16.44 -13.26 -3.17
CA PRO A 181 15.64 -14.48 -3.04
C PRO A 181 14.14 -14.19 -3.13
N VAL A 182 13.34 -15.21 -3.40
CA VAL A 182 11.88 -15.05 -3.52
C VAL A 182 11.23 -14.82 -2.14
N HIS A 183 10.67 -13.63 -1.93
CA HIS A 183 9.92 -13.28 -0.72
C HIS A 183 8.98 -12.10 -1.00
N LEU A 184 8.09 -11.81 -0.04
CA LEU A 184 7.25 -10.62 -0.05
C LEU A 184 7.85 -9.62 0.94
N HIS A 185 8.42 -8.53 0.45
CA HIS A 185 8.83 -7.39 1.25
C HIS A 185 7.62 -6.50 1.52
N VAL A 186 7.31 -6.19 2.78
CA VAL A 186 6.19 -5.34 3.17
C VAL A 186 6.67 -4.22 4.09
N ALA A 187 6.58 -2.97 3.65
CA ALA A 187 6.81 -1.79 4.47
C ALA A 187 5.49 -1.23 4.99
N VAL A 188 5.40 -1.04 6.31
CA VAL A 188 4.21 -0.48 6.95
C VAL A 188 4.27 1.04 6.97
N LEU A 189 3.34 1.68 6.24
CA LEU A 189 3.29 3.12 6.03
C LEU A 189 2.27 3.80 6.97
N ILE A 190 2.28 3.38 8.22
CA ILE A 190 1.40 3.92 9.26
C ILE A 190 2.20 4.87 10.15
N GLN A 191 1.65 6.05 10.42
CA GLN A 191 2.31 7.07 11.23
C GLN A 191 2.68 6.54 12.62
N PRO A 192 3.88 6.87 13.14
CA PRO A 192 4.28 6.47 14.48
C PRO A 192 3.25 6.90 15.54
N GLY A 193 2.85 5.95 16.39
CA GLY A 193 1.84 6.13 17.44
C GLY A 193 0.40 5.84 17.01
N ALA A 194 0.13 5.66 15.72
CA ALA A 194 -1.21 5.29 15.25
C ALA A 194 -1.52 3.81 15.53
N LYS A 195 -2.81 3.50 15.73
CA LYS A 195 -3.27 2.11 15.86
C LYS A 195 -3.47 1.50 14.48
N VAL A 196 -2.95 0.29 14.27
CA VAL A 196 -3.20 -0.47 13.04
C VAL A 196 -4.53 -1.22 13.15
N LEU A 197 -5.47 -0.90 12.27
CA LEU A 197 -6.73 -1.62 12.10
C LEU A 197 -6.82 -2.08 10.65
N LEU A 198 -6.72 -3.39 10.43
CA LEU A 198 -6.89 -3.97 9.10
C LEU A 198 -8.37 -4.31 8.85
N PRO A 199 -8.88 -4.11 7.62
CA PRO A 199 -10.20 -4.62 7.24
C PRO A 199 -10.21 -6.15 7.28
N ASN A 200 -11.39 -6.75 7.15
CA ASN A 200 -11.51 -8.19 6.94
C ASN A 200 -11.10 -8.55 5.50
N LEU A 201 -9.89 -9.06 5.34
CA LEU A 201 -9.25 -9.38 4.06
C LEU A 201 -9.74 -10.71 3.48
N VAL A 202 -10.31 -11.60 4.30
CA VAL A 202 -10.91 -12.87 3.82
C VAL A 202 -12.18 -12.60 3.01
N LYS A 203 -13.03 -11.66 3.46
CA LYS A 203 -14.27 -11.30 2.74
C LYS A 203 -14.03 -10.41 1.52
N THR A 204 -12.97 -9.60 1.54
CA THR A 204 -12.72 -8.57 0.51
C THR A 204 -12.22 -9.17 -0.81
N VAL A 205 -11.48 -10.29 -0.77
CA VAL A 205 -10.97 -10.96 -1.99
C VAL A 205 -12.08 -11.74 -2.72
N VAL A 206 -13.03 -12.32 -1.99
CA VAL A 206 -14.16 -13.07 -2.58
C VAL A 206 -15.15 -12.15 -3.31
N ALA A 207 -15.41 -10.96 -2.77
CA ALA A 207 -16.36 -10.01 -3.38
C ALA A 207 -15.92 -9.47 -4.76
N ARG A 208 -14.61 -9.47 -5.05
CA ARG A 208 -14.06 -8.98 -6.32
C ARG A 208 -14.16 -10.03 -7.46
N GLN A 209 -14.44 -11.30 -7.14
CA GLN A 209 -14.56 -12.38 -8.13
C GLN A 209 -15.98 -12.60 -8.67
N VAL A 210 -17.01 -11.91 -8.14
CA VAL A 210 -18.42 -12.24 -8.45
C VAL A 210 -19.11 -11.27 -9.42
N THR A 211 -18.48 -10.18 -9.86
CA THR A 211 -19.08 -9.32 -10.90
C THR A 211 -18.59 -9.67 -12.29
N THR A 212 -19.10 -10.76 -12.86
CA THR A 212 -19.28 -10.85 -14.31
C THR A 212 -20.30 -9.77 -14.69
N PRO A 213 -19.97 -8.74 -15.47
CA PRO A 213 -21.01 -7.96 -16.10
C PRO A 213 -21.69 -8.88 -17.10
N ALA A 214 -22.98 -9.15 -16.90
CA ALA A 214 -23.83 -9.67 -17.95
C ALA A 214 -23.72 -8.71 -19.14
N VAL A 215 -23.00 -9.14 -20.18
CA VAL A 215 -22.97 -8.44 -21.46
C VAL A 215 -24.37 -8.59 -22.03
N LEU A 216 -25.18 -7.54 -21.91
CA LEU A 216 -26.41 -7.43 -22.67
C LEU A 216 -25.99 -7.21 -24.13
N VAL A 217 -25.88 -8.29 -24.90
CA VAL A 217 -25.74 -8.22 -26.34
C VAL A 217 -27.10 -7.81 -26.89
N THR A 218 -27.34 -6.51 -27.01
CA THR A 218 -28.43 -6.00 -27.84
C THR A 218 -27.92 -5.90 -29.27
N THR A 219 -28.28 -6.87 -30.10
CA THR A 219 -28.18 -6.76 -31.55
C THR A 219 -29.11 -5.65 -32.02
N VAL A 220 -28.57 -4.62 -32.69
CA VAL A 220 -29.40 -3.65 -33.42
C VAL A 220 -29.09 -3.82 -34.90
N ALA A 221 -30.08 -4.36 -35.62
CA ALA A 221 -30.11 -4.41 -37.06
C ALA A 221 -30.19 -2.98 -37.63
N ALA A 222 -29.40 -2.70 -38.65
CA ALA A 222 -29.42 -1.44 -39.37
C ALA A 222 -30.68 -1.37 -40.26
N ALA A 223 -31.46 -0.29 -40.11
CA ALA A 223 -32.38 0.18 -41.12
C ALA A 223 -32.03 1.66 -41.41
N ALA A 224 -31.83 1.94 -42.69
CA ALA A 224 -31.55 3.27 -43.23
C ALA A 224 -32.80 4.17 -43.15
N GLY A 225 -32.58 5.45 -42.87
CA GLY A 225 -33.61 6.48 -42.88
C GLY A 225 -33.02 7.84 -42.56
N ASP A 226 -33.12 8.75 -43.52
CA ASP A 226 -32.55 10.09 -43.54
C ASP A 226 -33.02 10.97 -42.37
N MET A 227 -32.08 11.63 -41.67
CA MET A 227 -32.40 12.78 -40.84
C MET A 227 -31.28 13.82 -40.82
N LYS A 228 -31.46 14.79 -41.71
CA LYS A 228 -31.12 16.22 -41.64
C LYS A 228 -30.19 16.66 -40.50
N VAL A 229 -28.98 17.06 -40.92
CA VAL A 229 -27.93 17.71 -40.12
C VAL A 229 -28.44 19.03 -39.52
N VAL A 230 -28.38 19.15 -38.19
CA VAL A 230 -28.31 20.44 -37.49
C VAL A 230 -27.00 20.46 -36.72
N ALA A 231 -26.08 21.30 -37.20
CA ALA A 231 -24.77 21.52 -36.61
C ALA A 231 -24.92 22.24 -35.26
N GLY A 232 -24.65 21.51 -34.18
CA GLY A 232 -24.30 22.05 -32.88
C GLY A 232 -22.95 21.47 -32.47
N ALA A 233 -21.89 22.25 -32.60
CA ALA A 233 -20.53 21.86 -32.25
C ALA A 233 -20.46 21.44 -30.77
N LYS A 234 -20.24 20.14 -30.55
CA LYS A 234 -19.68 19.57 -29.33
C LYS A 234 -18.52 18.67 -29.74
N ASP A 235 -17.44 18.79 -28.99
CA ASP A 235 -16.11 18.26 -29.23
C ASP A 235 -16.08 16.93 -30.00
N ALA A 236 -15.38 16.92 -31.14
CA ALA A 236 -14.99 15.69 -31.79
C ALA A 236 -14.14 14.86 -30.81
N PRO A 237 -14.40 13.54 -30.64
CA PRO A 237 -13.58 12.70 -29.79
C PRO A 237 -12.14 12.74 -30.32
N LYS A 238 -11.19 13.17 -29.47
CA LYS A 238 -9.78 13.16 -29.87
C LYS A 238 -9.35 11.71 -29.95
N SER A 239 -8.64 11.33 -31.01
CA SER A 239 -8.13 9.98 -31.17
C SER A 239 -7.37 9.52 -29.91
N PRO A 240 -7.55 8.26 -29.45
CA PRO A 240 -6.85 7.77 -28.28
C PRO A 240 -5.35 7.92 -28.48
N ARG A 241 -4.66 8.54 -27.52
CA ARG A 241 -3.19 8.58 -27.54
C ARG A 241 -2.68 7.18 -27.23
N SER A 242 -1.55 6.77 -27.77
CA SER A 242 -0.94 5.48 -27.43
C SER A 242 0.39 5.66 -26.70
N TYR A 243 0.78 4.66 -25.92
CA TYR A 243 2.06 4.63 -25.21
C TYR A 243 2.68 3.25 -25.29
N THR A 244 3.91 3.16 -25.79
CA THR A 244 4.69 1.92 -25.77
C THR A 244 5.47 1.81 -24.47
N VAL A 245 5.18 0.75 -23.72
CA VAL A 245 5.81 0.41 -22.43
C VAL A 245 7.32 0.31 -22.60
N ARG A 246 8.05 0.99 -21.72
CA ARG A 246 9.52 0.94 -21.63
C ARG A 246 9.94 0.04 -20.47
N GLN A 247 11.21 -0.34 -20.48
CA GLN A 247 11.79 -1.09 -19.38
C GLN A 247 11.65 -0.33 -18.06
N GLY A 248 11.03 -0.98 -17.06
CA GLY A 248 10.78 -0.40 -15.74
C GLY A 248 9.48 0.40 -15.61
N ASP A 249 8.68 0.52 -16.67
CA ASP A 249 7.36 1.15 -16.58
C ASP A 249 6.34 0.24 -15.88
N THR A 250 5.54 0.81 -14.98
CA THR A 250 4.32 0.18 -14.47
C THR A 250 3.08 0.82 -15.08
N MET A 251 1.94 0.12 -15.02
CA MET A 251 0.64 0.67 -15.44
C MET A 251 0.30 1.95 -14.66
N TRP A 252 0.71 2.01 -13.39
CA TRP A 252 0.59 3.20 -12.53
C TRP A 252 1.43 4.37 -13.07
N ASP A 253 2.69 4.14 -13.41
CA ASP A 253 3.59 5.19 -13.91
C ASP A 253 3.09 5.78 -15.22
N ILE A 254 2.59 4.93 -16.12
CA ILE A 254 2.04 5.35 -17.41
C ILE A 254 0.75 6.14 -17.20
N ALA A 255 -0.15 5.68 -16.32
CA ALA A 255 -1.38 6.39 -15.99
C ALA A 255 -1.09 7.79 -15.44
N ASN A 256 -0.20 7.87 -14.45
CA ASN A 256 0.16 9.13 -13.78
C ASN A 256 0.81 10.13 -14.75
N ARG A 257 1.81 9.70 -15.54
CA ARG A 257 2.44 10.57 -16.56
C ARG A 257 1.48 11.00 -17.66
N SER A 258 0.50 10.17 -17.97
CA SER A 258 -0.47 10.44 -19.04
C SER A 258 -1.62 11.32 -18.55
N GLY A 259 -1.78 11.50 -17.24
CA GLY A 259 -2.88 12.26 -16.64
C GLY A 259 -4.22 11.55 -16.72
N VAL A 260 -4.20 10.21 -16.66
CA VAL A 260 -5.39 9.35 -16.69
C VAL A 260 -5.42 8.51 -15.42
N SER A 261 -6.60 8.07 -14.98
CA SER A 261 -6.66 7.15 -13.85
C SER A 261 -6.21 5.75 -14.26
N ILE A 262 -5.70 4.97 -13.30
CA ILE A 262 -5.31 3.57 -13.54
C ILE A 262 -6.51 2.72 -13.95
N ALA A 263 -7.67 2.98 -13.35
CA ALA A 263 -8.90 2.27 -13.68
C ALA A 263 -9.28 2.49 -15.16
N GLU A 264 -9.19 3.72 -15.65
CA GLU A 264 -9.48 4.04 -17.06
C GLU A 264 -8.41 3.48 -17.99
N LEU A 265 -7.13 3.59 -17.63
CA LEU A 265 -6.05 3.02 -18.42
C LEU A 265 -6.20 1.50 -18.57
N ARG A 266 -6.56 0.78 -17.49
CA ARG A 266 -6.79 -0.67 -17.56
C ARG A 266 -8.07 -1.01 -18.31
N LYS A 267 -9.15 -0.25 -18.12
CA LYS A 267 -10.40 -0.44 -18.88
C LYS A 267 -10.16 -0.29 -20.39
N ALA A 268 -9.35 0.69 -20.79
CA ALA A 268 -8.97 0.90 -22.18
C ALA A 268 -8.08 -0.24 -22.73
N ASN A 269 -7.40 -0.99 -21.86
CA ASN A 269 -6.44 -2.05 -22.21
C ASN A 269 -6.83 -3.42 -21.62
N ALA A 270 -8.13 -3.71 -21.48
CA ALA A 270 -8.61 -4.92 -20.81
C ALA A 270 -8.20 -6.25 -21.48
N HIS A 271 -7.70 -6.19 -22.73
CA HIS A 271 -7.14 -7.34 -23.45
C HIS A 271 -5.74 -7.74 -22.95
N ILE A 272 -5.09 -6.91 -22.14
CA ILE A 272 -3.78 -7.20 -21.56
C ILE A 272 -3.99 -7.96 -20.25
N THR A 273 -3.99 -9.28 -20.36
CA THR A 273 -4.19 -10.22 -19.24
C THR A 273 -2.87 -10.77 -18.69
N SER A 274 -1.75 -10.15 -19.04
CA SER A 274 -0.40 -10.60 -18.68
C SER A 274 0.42 -9.43 -18.16
N THR A 275 1.51 -9.74 -17.45
CA THR A 275 2.44 -8.74 -16.91
C THR A 275 2.81 -7.70 -17.97
N LEU A 276 2.78 -6.43 -17.58
CA LEU A 276 3.15 -5.32 -18.45
C LEU A 276 4.64 -5.42 -18.81
N LYS A 277 4.93 -5.76 -20.07
CA LYS A 277 6.29 -5.96 -20.60
C LYS A 277 6.71 -4.80 -21.51
N PRO A 278 8.02 -4.48 -21.59
CA PRO A 278 8.52 -3.53 -22.56
C PRO A 278 8.11 -3.91 -23.99
N GLY A 279 7.69 -2.92 -24.77
CA GLY A 279 7.20 -3.12 -26.15
C GLY A 279 5.69 -3.28 -26.27
N ILE A 280 4.96 -3.52 -25.18
CA ILE A 280 3.48 -3.49 -25.20
C ILE A 280 3.01 -2.07 -25.50
N THR A 281 2.03 -1.91 -26.39
CA THR A 281 1.42 -0.60 -26.68
C THR A 281 0.08 -0.48 -25.98
N LEU A 282 -0.04 0.52 -25.11
CA LEU A 282 -1.25 0.87 -24.39
C LEU A 282 -2.05 1.93 -25.12
N VAL A 283 -3.37 1.78 -25.09
CA VAL A 283 -4.33 2.83 -25.41
C VAL A 283 -4.47 3.73 -24.18
N LEU A 284 -4.06 4.99 -24.30
CA LEU A 284 -4.27 6.01 -23.27
C LEU A 284 -5.65 6.65 -23.48
N PRO A 285 -6.56 6.56 -22.50
CA PRO A 285 -7.84 7.27 -22.55
C PRO A 285 -7.63 8.80 -22.49
N GLU A 286 -8.70 9.56 -22.70
CA GLU A 286 -8.64 11.01 -22.55
C GLU A 286 -8.29 11.40 -21.10
N ARG A 287 -7.59 12.54 -20.97
CA ARG A 287 -7.17 13.05 -19.66
C ARG A 287 -8.38 13.48 -18.84
N ASP A 288 -8.42 13.10 -17.57
CA ASP A 288 -9.45 13.57 -16.65
C ASP A 288 -9.06 14.99 -16.20
N VAL A 289 -9.59 16.00 -16.91
CA VAL A 289 -9.40 17.41 -16.54
C VAL A 289 -10.45 17.73 -15.48
N ARG A 290 -10.12 17.44 -14.21
CA ARG A 290 -10.90 17.86 -13.04
C ARG A 290 -10.02 18.60 -12.04
#